data_AF-A0A2L2N4R3-F1
#
_entry.id   AF-A0A2L2N4R3-F1
#
_cell.length_a   1.000
_cell.length_b   1.000
_cell.length_c   1.000
_cell.angle_alpha   90.00
_cell.angle_beta   90.00
_cell.angle_gamma   90.00
#
_symmetry.space_group_name_H-M   'P 1'
#
loop_
_entity.id
_entity.type
_entity.pdbx_description
1 polymer ?
#
loop_
_entity_poly.entity_id
_entity_poly.type
_entity_poly.pdbx_seq_one_letter_code
_entity_poly.pdbx_strand_id
1 'polypeptide(L)'
;MTLINPFKLPSVHLSESKKLPNCTAIYFAIDSQNRILYVGQATNLASRWKNHHRQYQLEEIDKDFPVKIAWQAWNESGLGEAEKYLINNFQPLLNGTRVELPAVIPSEVILRDFLKAFSRRLIIIGRKSQTASELTNVYLKYDWTDCSPKGTAAKIKIFIRENKYKNTSLKFKWQKYVIMRGILFRPGSREQKANARQNRSYNNHWQVACNGVILHITPSNNYKELKLSTDSKELAGIKLQTLTKVALSEMSSKYPYEYSGISYLETDPIPLLWVIKNCAR
;
A
#
# COMPACT_ATOMS: atom_id res chain seq x y z
N MET A 1 19.36 29.11 -26.78
CA MET A 1 18.24 28.44 -26.07
C MET A 1 17.00 29.27 -26.27
N THR A 2 15.95 28.69 -26.83
CA THR A 2 14.65 29.35 -26.98
C THR A 2 14.06 29.66 -25.61
N LEU A 3 13.56 30.88 -25.41
CA LEU A 3 12.93 31.29 -24.17
C LEU A 3 11.62 30.50 -23.99
N ILE A 4 11.60 29.54 -23.06
CA ILE A 4 10.40 28.75 -22.76
C ILE A 4 9.46 29.61 -21.90
N ASN A 5 8.22 29.79 -22.36
CA ASN A 5 7.18 30.42 -21.57
C ASN A 5 6.26 29.33 -20.96
N PRO A 6 6.43 28.99 -19.67
CA PRO A 6 5.71 27.87 -19.05
C PRO A 6 4.19 28.10 -18.96
N PHE A 7 3.72 29.34 -19.04
CA PHE A 7 2.30 29.70 -18.95
C PHE A 7 1.51 29.43 -20.24
N LYS A 8 2.21 29.23 -21.36
CA LYS A 8 1.62 28.95 -22.69
C LYS A 8 1.77 27.48 -23.12
N LEU A 9 2.38 26.64 -22.28
CA LEU A 9 2.57 25.23 -22.56
C LEU A 9 1.28 24.43 -22.42
N PRO A 10 1.17 23.26 -23.08
CA PRO A 10 0.10 22.31 -22.78
C PRO A 10 0.14 21.96 -21.29
N SER A 11 -1.05 21.89 -20.68
CA SER A 11 -1.19 21.66 -19.24
C SER A 11 -2.46 20.89 -18.90
N VAL A 12 -2.47 20.26 -17.73
CA VAL A 12 -3.64 19.65 -17.10
C VAL A 12 -3.72 20.09 -15.65
N HIS A 13 -4.89 20.08 -15.04
CA HIS A 13 -4.99 20.28 -13.59
C HIS A 13 -4.27 19.16 -12.82
N LEU A 14 -3.77 19.47 -11.61
CA LEU A 14 -3.10 18.49 -10.75
C LEU A 14 -3.98 17.26 -10.48
N SER A 15 -5.28 17.50 -10.22
CA SER A 15 -6.31 16.47 -10.06
C SER A 15 -6.49 15.57 -11.29
N GLU A 16 -6.05 16.03 -12.45
CA GLU A 16 -6.11 15.34 -13.74
C GLU A 16 -4.75 14.78 -14.20
N SER A 17 -3.77 14.68 -13.30
CA SER A 17 -2.42 14.18 -13.58
C SER A 17 -2.37 12.82 -14.30
N LYS A 18 -3.44 12.00 -14.21
CA LYS A 18 -3.57 10.75 -14.98
C LYS A 18 -3.69 10.96 -16.50
N LYS A 19 -4.06 12.16 -16.96
CA LYS A 19 -4.16 12.54 -18.38
C LYS A 19 -2.82 12.98 -18.98
N LEU A 20 -1.74 13.01 -18.19
CA LEU A 20 -0.41 13.39 -18.68
C LEU A 20 0.10 12.42 -19.76
N PRO A 21 0.84 12.92 -20.77
CA PRO A 21 1.35 12.09 -21.86
C PRO A 21 2.51 11.17 -21.43
N ASN A 22 2.68 10.08 -22.17
CA ASN A 22 3.83 9.18 -22.09
C ASN A 22 5.01 9.75 -22.90
N CYS A 23 5.62 10.84 -22.45
CA CYS A 23 6.79 11.43 -23.12
C CYS A 23 7.88 11.84 -22.13
N THR A 24 9.09 12.02 -22.67
CA THR A 24 10.18 12.72 -22.00
C THR A 24 9.88 14.22 -22.00
N ALA A 25 9.99 14.87 -20.84
CA ALA A 25 9.59 16.27 -20.69
C ALA A 25 10.28 16.97 -19.52
N ILE A 26 10.38 18.30 -19.64
CA ILE A 26 10.47 19.19 -18.49
C ILE A 26 9.05 19.65 -18.15
N TYR A 27 8.67 19.60 -16.88
CA TYR A 27 7.36 20.02 -16.40
C TYR A 27 7.45 21.07 -15.30
N PHE A 28 6.38 21.84 -15.18
CA PHE A 28 6.20 22.96 -14.29
C PHE A 28 4.90 22.73 -13.50
N ALA A 29 4.96 22.77 -12.18
CA ALA A 29 3.78 22.95 -11.35
C ALA A 29 3.56 24.46 -11.17
N ILE A 30 2.39 24.94 -11.60
CA ILE A 30 2.06 26.36 -11.63
C ILE A 30 0.69 26.53 -10.99
N ASP A 31 0.53 27.48 -10.08
CA ASP A 31 -0.78 27.76 -9.48
C ASP A 31 -1.60 28.78 -10.28
N SER A 32 -2.83 29.02 -9.81
CA SER A 32 -3.77 29.97 -10.40
C SER A 32 -3.31 31.43 -10.33
N GLN A 33 -2.30 31.75 -9.52
CA GLN A 33 -1.66 33.07 -9.42
C GLN A 33 -0.43 33.21 -10.34
N ASN A 34 -0.22 32.24 -11.25
CA ASN A 34 0.94 32.16 -12.14
C ASN A 34 2.29 32.09 -11.41
N ARG A 35 2.33 31.56 -10.18
CA ARG A 35 3.58 31.27 -9.48
C ARG A 35 4.09 29.90 -9.91
N ILE A 36 5.37 29.82 -10.30
CA ILE A 36 6.01 28.55 -10.60
C ILE A 36 6.43 27.93 -9.27
N LEU A 37 5.70 26.90 -8.86
CA LEU A 37 5.91 26.21 -7.59
C LEU A 37 7.07 25.22 -7.68
N TYR A 38 7.16 24.49 -8.79
CA TYR A 38 8.14 23.43 -8.96
C TYR A 38 8.48 23.22 -10.43
N VAL A 39 9.75 22.94 -10.72
CA VAL A 39 10.26 22.49 -12.01
C VAL A 39 10.88 21.12 -11.82
N GLY A 40 10.54 20.19 -12.71
CA GLY A 40 11.11 18.86 -12.69
C GLY A 40 11.29 18.27 -14.08
N GLN A 41 12.11 17.23 -14.18
CA GLN A 41 12.26 16.42 -15.38
C GLN A 41 11.65 15.02 -15.26
N ALA A 42 11.29 14.43 -16.40
CA ALA A 42 10.85 13.04 -16.49
C ALA A 42 11.25 12.42 -17.84
N THR A 43 11.75 11.18 -17.84
CA THR A 43 11.86 10.34 -19.04
C THR A 43 10.50 9.75 -19.45
N ASN A 44 9.54 9.72 -18.53
CA ASN A 44 8.14 9.44 -18.81
C ASN A 44 7.27 10.23 -17.83
N LEU A 45 6.63 11.30 -18.34
CA LEU A 45 5.88 12.25 -17.52
C LEU A 45 4.71 11.59 -16.79
N ALA A 46 3.87 10.80 -17.48
CA ALA A 46 2.76 10.06 -16.87
C ALA A 46 3.20 9.14 -15.72
N SER A 47 4.33 8.44 -15.87
CA SER A 47 4.84 7.53 -14.84
C SER A 47 5.48 8.26 -13.68
N ARG A 48 6.14 9.40 -13.93
CA ARG A 48 6.75 10.24 -12.88
C ARG A 48 5.70 10.73 -11.88
N TRP A 49 4.49 11.02 -12.34
CA TRP A 49 3.40 11.55 -11.53
C TRP A 49 2.58 10.50 -10.76
N LYS A 50 2.86 9.20 -10.92
CA LYS A 50 2.15 8.14 -10.16
C LYS A 50 2.48 8.12 -8.66
N ASN A 51 3.69 8.53 -8.30
CA ASN A 51 4.19 8.59 -6.92
C ASN A 51 5.09 9.82 -6.77
N HIS A 52 4.60 10.98 -7.19
CA HIS A 52 5.43 12.17 -7.21
C HIS A 52 5.79 12.57 -5.78
N HIS A 53 7.09 12.67 -5.47
CA HIS A 53 7.58 12.94 -4.12
C HIS A 53 7.03 14.23 -3.48
N ARG A 54 6.66 15.25 -4.28
CA ARG A 54 6.03 16.50 -3.79
C ARG A 54 4.52 16.56 -3.97
N GLN A 55 3.89 15.43 -4.28
CA GLN A 55 2.44 15.38 -4.54
C GLN A 55 1.65 15.98 -3.37
N TYR A 56 1.97 15.60 -2.13
CA TYR A 56 1.31 16.15 -0.94
C TYR A 56 1.40 17.69 -0.85
N GLN A 57 2.60 18.26 -0.98
CA GLN A 57 2.78 19.73 -0.92
C GLN A 57 1.97 20.45 -2.00
N LEU A 58 1.97 19.89 -3.21
CA LEU A 58 1.23 20.46 -4.33
C LEU A 58 -0.29 20.32 -4.13
N GLU A 59 -0.76 19.19 -3.58
CA GLU A 59 -2.17 18.97 -3.23
C GLU A 59 -2.64 19.89 -2.10
N GLU A 60 -1.79 20.19 -1.11
CA GLU A 60 -2.12 21.19 -0.09
C GLU A 60 -2.27 22.59 -0.69
N ILE A 61 -1.35 22.99 -1.59
CA ILE A 61 -1.45 24.28 -2.29
C ILE A 61 -2.68 24.33 -3.21
N ASP A 62 -3.00 23.23 -3.90
CA ASP A 62 -4.13 23.11 -4.85
C ASP A 62 -5.50 23.38 -4.22
N LYS A 63 -5.63 23.18 -2.89
CA LYS A 63 -6.87 23.48 -2.15
C LYS A 63 -7.23 24.97 -2.20
N ASP A 64 -6.23 25.83 -2.07
CA ASP A 64 -6.41 27.29 -2.01
C ASP A 64 -6.09 27.94 -3.37
N PHE A 65 -5.11 27.41 -4.08
CA PHE A 65 -4.60 27.93 -5.35
C PHE A 65 -4.48 26.78 -6.35
N PRO A 66 -5.53 26.54 -7.17
CA PRO A 66 -5.55 25.44 -8.11
C PRO A 66 -4.26 25.35 -8.94
N VAL A 67 -3.64 24.17 -8.91
CA VAL A 67 -2.35 23.88 -9.53
C VAL A 67 -2.59 23.17 -10.86
N LYS A 68 -1.87 23.61 -11.88
CA LYS A 68 -1.74 22.91 -13.17
C LYS A 68 -0.32 22.40 -13.35
N ILE A 69 -0.22 21.29 -14.08
CA ILE A 69 1.03 20.70 -14.52
C ILE A 69 1.19 21.05 -15.99
N ALA A 70 2.07 21.99 -16.29
CA ALA A 70 2.42 22.37 -17.65
C ALA A 70 3.70 21.64 -18.09
N TRP A 71 3.86 21.30 -19.36
CA TRP A 71 5.05 20.57 -19.80
C TRP A 71 5.54 20.96 -21.19
N GLN A 72 6.85 20.82 -21.39
CA GLN A 72 7.52 20.91 -22.67
C GLN A 72 8.12 19.54 -22.96
N ALA A 73 7.67 18.90 -24.05
CA ALA A 73 8.30 17.68 -24.53
C ALA A 73 9.78 17.95 -24.85
N TRP A 74 10.65 17.02 -24.48
CA TRP A 74 12.10 17.15 -24.56
C TRP A 74 12.74 15.87 -25.09
N ASN A 75 13.93 16.00 -25.66
CA ASN A 75 14.75 14.84 -26.04
C ASN A 75 15.52 14.32 -24.82
N GLU A 76 15.90 13.04 -24.77
CA GLU A 76 16.61 12.51 -23.60
C GLU A 76 17.97 13.21 -23.36
N SER A 77 18.62 13.65 -24.43
CA SER A 77 19.86 14.43 -24.35
C SER A 77 19.59 15.82 -23.77
N GLY A 78 20.31 16.21 -22.72
CA GLY A 78 20.26 17.56 -22.17
C GLY A 78 19.15 17.80 -21.13
N LEU A 79 18.45 16.75 -20.68
CA LEU A 79 17.31 16.86 -19.76
C LEU A 79 17.71 17.48 -18.42
N GLY A 80 18.84 17.02 -17.86
CA GLY A 80 19.36 17.50 -16.57
C GLY A 80 19.89 18.92 -16.65
N GLU A 81 20.57 19.28 -17.75
CA GLU A 81 21.03 20.64 -18.00
C GLU A 81 19.85 21.61 -18.17
N ALA A 82 18.80 21.19 -18.89
CA ALA A 82 17.58 21.98 -19.05
C ALA A 82 16.85 22.19 -17.73
N GLU A 83 16.66 21.14 -16.93
CA GLU A 83 16.06 21.24 -15.59
C GLU A 83 16.85 22.21 -14.71
N LYS A 84 18.18 22.05 -14.64
CA LYS A 84 19.05 22.92 -13.84
C LYS A 84 18.98 24.37 -14.30
N TYR A 85 19.02 24.62 -15.61
CA TYR A 85 18.90 25.96 -16.17
C TYR A 85 17.56 26.61 -15.83
N LEU A 86 16.45 25.87 -15.97
CA LEU A 86 15.11 26.39 -15.70
C LEU A 86 14.87 26.61 -14.20
N ILE A 87 15.39 25.75 -13.32
CA ILE A 87 15.38 25.98 -11.87
C ILE A 87 16.15 27.26 -11.53
N ASN A 88 17.35 27.43 -12.10
CA ASN A 88 18.17 28.60 -11.84
C ASN A 88 17.51 29.90 -12.34
N ASN A 89 16.82 29.87 -13.46
CA ASN A 89 16.18 31.05 -14.02
C ASN A 89 14.85 31.41 -13.35
N PHE A 90 14.03 30.41 -13.03
CA PHE A 90 12.70 30.65 -12.46
C PHE A 90 12.66 30.67 -10.94
N GLN A 91 13.70 30.16 -10.27
CA GLN A 91 13.80 30.03 -8.81
C GLN A 91 12.49 29.51 -8.17
N PRO A 92 11.97 28.33 -8.58
CA PRO A 92 10.66 27.85 -8.12
C PRO A 92 10.63 27.62 -6.61
N LEU A 93 9.51 27.95 -5.98
CA LEU A 93 9.34 27.93 -4.52
C LEU A 93 9.76 26.61 -3.86
N LEU A 94 9.47 25.48 -4.48
CA LEU A 94 9.68 24.15 -3.92
C LEU A 94 11.01 23.50 -4.36
N ASN A 95 11.70 24.00 -5.39
CA ASN A 95 12.98 23.41 -5.78
C ASN A 95 14.04 23.70 -4.71
N GLY A 96 14.81 22.68 -4.31
CA GLY A 96 15.84 22.81 -3.27
C GLY A 96 15.31 22.83 -1.82
N THR A 97 13.99 22.86 -1.59
CA THR A 97 13.42 22.80 -0.24
C THR A 97 13.25 21.37 0.27
N ARG A 98 13.06 21.20 1.58
CA ARG A 98 12.70 19.89 2.15
C ARG A 98 11.32 19.46 1.64
N VAL A 99 11.20 18.18 1.31
CA VAL A 99 9.91 17.56 0.98
C VAL A 99 9.11 17.40 2.27
N GLU A 100 7.98 18.08 2.38
CA GLU A 100 7.05 17.90 3.49
C GLU A 100 6.21 16.65 3.27
N LEU A 101 5.93 15.97 4.38
CA LEU A 101 5.07 14.80 4.44
C LEU A 101 3.79 15.18 5.21
N PRO A 102 2.66 14.52 4.94
CA PRO A 102 1.44 14.72 5.71
C PRO A 102 1.70 14.53 7.21
N ALA A 103 1.18 15.47 8.00
CA ALA A 103 1.31 15.44 9.45
C ALA A 103 0.72 14.15 10.03
N VAL A 104 -0.38 13.65 9.47
CA VAL A 104 -1.01 12.37 9.82
C VAL A 104 -1.28 11.59 8.54
N ILE A 105 -0.91 10.31 8.53
CA ILE A 105 -1.20 9.40 7.43
C ILE A 105 -2.36 8.50 7.84
N PRO A 106 -3.51 8.53 7.12
CA PRO A 106 -4.65 7.66 7.41
C PRO A 106 -4.24 6.18 7.38
N SER A 107 -4.77 5.41 8.33
CA SER A 107 -4.44 3.99 8.48
C SER A 107 -4.73 3.17 7.23
N GLU A 108 -5.79 3.52 6.51
CA GLU A 108 -6.13 2.85 5.25
C GLU A 108 -5.08 3.04 4.16
N VAL A 109 -4.34 4.15 4.12
CA VAL A 109 -3.29 4.38 3.11
C VAL A 109 -2.18 3.36 3.29
N ILE A 110 -1.69 3.22 4.53
CA ILE A 110 -0.62 2.26 4.86
C ILE A 110 -1.12 0.82 4.71
N LEU A 111 -2.38 0.54 5.05
CA LEU A 111 -2.96 -0.78 4.86
C LEU A 111 -3.05 -1.15 3.37
N ARG A 112 -3.48 -0.22 2.51
CA ARG A 112 -3.56 -0.45 1.06
C ARG A 112 -2.19 -0.66 0.44
N ASP A 113 -1.18 0.10 0.87
CA ASP A 113 0.21 -0.12 0.46
C ASP A 113 0.69 -1.53 0.85
N PHE A 114 0.37 -1.96 2.07
CA PHE A 114 0.64 -3.32 2.54
C PHE A 114 -0.04 -4.36 1.64
N LEU A 115 -1.37 -4.30 1.51
CA LEU A 115 -2.14 -5.28 0.74
C LEU A 115 -1.71 -5.32 -0.73
N LYS A 116 -1.37 -4.17 -1.33
CA LYS A 116 -0.85 -4.09 -2.69
C LYS A 116 0.50 -4.80 -2.81
N ALA A 117 1.44 -4.53 -1.91
CA ALA A 117 2.76 -5.15 -1.90
C ALA A 117 2.70 -6.68 -1.68
N PHE A 118 1.70 -7.16 -0.96
CA PHE A 118 1.54 -8.57 -0.61
C PHE A 118 0.40 -9.29 -1.32
N SER A 119 -0.25 -8.66 -2.31
CA SER A 119 -1.42 -9.18 -3.05
C SER A 119 -1.21 -10.57 -3.66
N ARG A 120 0.02 -10.88 -4.10
CA ARG A 120 0.40 -12.19 -4.68
C ARG A 120 0.91 -13.22 -3.67
N ARG A 121 1.02 -12.82 -2.40
CA ARG A 121 1.64 -13.59 -1.30
C ARG A 121 0.67 -13.88 -0.16
N LEU A 122 -0.50 -13.25 -0.17
CA LEU A 122 -1.57 -13.44 0.80
C LEU A 122 -2.78 -14.05 0.12
N ILE A 123 -3.43 -14.97 0.82
CA ILE A 123 -4.72 -15.53 0.45
C ILE A 123 -5.70 -15.21 1.57
N ILE A 124 -6.84 -14.62 1.24
CA ILE A 124 -7.94 -14.44 2.18
C ILE A 124 -8.64 -15.79 2.34
N ILE A 125 -8.73 -16.31 3.56
CA ILE A 125 -9.42 -17.57 3.81
C ILE A 125 -10.87 -17.37 4.25
N GLY A 126 -11.23 -16.16 4.70
CA GLY A 126 -12.59 -15.81 5.04
C GLY A 126 -12.66 -14.77 6.15
N ARG A 127 -13.85 -14.64 6.73
CA ARG A 127 -14.15 -13.67 7.79
C ARG A 127 -14.92 -14.29 8.95
N LYS A 128 -14.78 -13.69 10.12
CA LYS A 128 -15.71 -13.85 11.24
C LYS A 128 -16.49 -12.55 11.38
N SER A 129 -17.80 -12.64 11.21
CA SER A 129 -18.69 -11.46 11.27
C SER A 129 -18.67 -10.81 12.65
N GLN A 130 -18.94 -9.51 12.68
CA GLN A 130 -19.11 -8.76 13.92
C GLN A 130 -20.21 -9.38 14.78
N THR A 131 -19.96 -9.43 16.09
CA THR A 131 -20.96 -9.77 17.12
C THR A 131 -21.09 -8.59 18.08
N ALA A 132 -22.00 -8.68 19.05
CA ALA A 132 -22.15 -7.63 20.07
C ALA A 132 -20.87 -7.36 20.87
N SER A 133 -19.95 -8.33 20.96
CA SER A 133 -18.71 -8.25 21.74
C SER A 133 -17.43 -8.24 20.89
N GLU A 134 -17.50 -8.53 19.59
CA GLU A 134 -16.32 -8.68 18.74
C GLU A 134 -16.46 -7.95 17.41
N LEU A 135 -15.40 -7.25 17.00
CA LEU A 135 -15.30 -6.61 15.67
C LEU A 135 -15.27 -7.65 14.54
N THR A 136 -15.52 -7.20 13.31
CA THR A 136 -15.32 -8.07 12.13
C THR A 136 -13.85 -8.46 12.01
N ASN A 137 -13.58 -9.76 11.87
CA ASN A 137 -12.24 -10.29 11.66
C ASN A 137 -12.10 -10.84 10.24
N VAL A 138 -11.00 -10.54 9.56
CA VAL A 138 -10.63 -11.10 8.26
C VAL A 138 -9.34 -11.88 8.41
N TYR A 139 -9.30 -13.10 7.87
CA TYR A 139 -8.16 -14.00 8.03
C TYR A 139 -7.41 -14.13 6.70
N LEU A 140 -6.11 -13.86 6.74
CA LEU A 140 -5.18 -13.97 5.63
C LEU A 140 -4.09 -14.99 5.95
N LYS A 141 -3.75 -15.79 4.94
CA LYS A 141 -2.73 -16.82 4.99
C LYS A 141 -1.58 -16.51 4.03
N TYR A 142 -0.38 -16.91 4.42
CA TYR A 142 0.80 -16.77 3.57
C TYR A 142 1.74 -17.98 3.65
N ASP A 143 2.53 -18.17 2.58
CA ASP A 143 3.53 -19.23 2.51
C ASP A 143 4.73 -18.94 3.41
N TRP A 144 4.99 -19.83 4.37
CA TRP A 144 6.15 -19.71 5.27
C TRP A 144 7.37 -20.49 4.79
N THR A 145 7.25 -21.35 3.77
CA THR A 145 8.31 -22.30 3.38
C THR A 145 9.62 -21.61 3.00
N ASP A 146 9.55 -20.44 2.36
CA ASP A 146 10.71 -19.59 2.12
C ASP A 146 11.05 -18.78 3.40
N CYS A 147 12.05 -19.28 4.13
CA CYS A 147 12.60 -18.63 5.33
C CYS A 147 13.76 -17.68 5.04
N SER A 148 14.10 -17.45 3.76
CA SER A 148 15.15 -16.52 3.36
C SER A 148 14.70 -15.06 3.50
N PRO A 149 15.59 -14.07 3.32
CA PRO A 149 15.21 -12.67 3.23
C PRO A 149 14.18 -12.36 2.11
N LYS A 150 14.01 -13.25 1.12
CA LYS A 150 13.03 -13.10 0.04
C LYS A 150 11.64 -13.66 0.41
N GLY A 151 11.56 -14.37 1.53
CA GLY A 151 10.36 -14.99 2.07
C GLY A 151 9.30 -13.97 2.51
N THR A 152 8.04 -14.39 2.51
CA THR A 152 6.91 -13.49 2.82
C THR A 152 6.99 -12.97 4.26
N ALA A 153 7.35 -13.82 5.22
CA ALA A 153 7.51 -13.41 6.62
C ALA A 153 8.60 -12.33 6.81
N ALA A 154 9.74 -12.47 6.12
CA ALA A 154 10.83 -11.49 6.17
C ALA A 154 10.39 -10.15 5.57
N LYS A 155 9.72 -10.19 4.41
CA LYS A 155 9.19 -9.00 3.74
C LYS A 155 8.14 -8.26 4.58
N ILE A 156 7.22 -8.98 5.25
CA ILE A 156 6.25 -8.35 6.16
C ILE A 156 6.98 -7.60 7.28
N LYS A 157 8.02 -8.19 7.89
CA LYS A 157 8.81 -7.52 8.95
C LYS A 157 9.55 -6.29 8.44
N ILE A 158 10.08 -6.33 7.21
CA ILE A 158 10.72 -5.19 6.56
C ILE A 158 9.70 -4.07 6.36
N PHE A 159 8.53 -4.38 5.79
CA PHE A 159 7.46 -3.40 5.60
C PHE A 159 7.04 -2.74 6.93
N ILE A 160 6.84 -3.53 7.99
CA ILE A 160 6.48 -3.01 9.32
C ILE A 160 7.58 -2.07 9.85
N ARG A 161 8.85 -2.42 9.65
CA ARG A 161 9.99 -1.59 10.09
C ARG A 161 10.06 -0.27 9.33
N GLU A 162 9.91 -0.31 8.01
CA GLU A 162 9.93 0.88 7.14
C GLU A 162 8.79 1.85 7.45
N ASN A 163 7.65 1.34 7.94
CA ASN A 163 6.49 2.15 8.30
C ASN A 163 6.41 2.48 9.80
N LYS A 164 7.39 2.06 10.63
CA LYS A 164 7.35 2.22 12.09
C LYS A 164 7.24 3.69 12.54
N TYR A 165 7.94 4.58 11.85
CA TYR A 165 8.05 6.00 12.19
C TYR A 165 7.04 6.90 11.48
N LYS A 166 6.18 6.33 10.63
CA LYS A 166 5.11 7.10 9.99
C LYS A 166 4.06 7.49 11.03
N ASN A 167 3.60 8.74 10.98
CA ASN A 167 2.56 9.22 11.88
C ASN A 167 1.18 8.69 11.46
N THR A 168 0.92 7.42 11.76
CA THR A 168 -0.33 6.73 11.48
C THR A 168 -0.83 5.97 12.70
N SER A 169 -2.15 5.82 12.84
CA SER A 169 -2.74 4.96 13.87
C SER A 169 -2.66 3.47 13.53
N LEU A 170 -2.29 3.11 12.29
CA LEU A 170 -2.13 1.71 11.88
C LEU A 170 -0.93 1.09 12.62
N LYS A 171 -1.21 0.04 13.41
CA LYS A 171 -0.16 -0.72 14.12
C LYS A 171 -0.30 -2.20 13.81
N PHE A 172 0.78 -2.79 13.35
CA PHE A 172 0.92 -4.24 13.27
C PHE A 172 1.32 -4.76 14.64
N LYS A 173 0.38 -5.43 15.31
CA LYS A 173 0.60 -6.07 16.60
C LYS A 173 0.99 -7.51 16.36
N TRP A 174 2.15 -7.89 16.90
CA TRP A 174 2.49 -9.30 16.97
C TRP A 174 1.57 -9.98 17.98
N GLN A 175 1.00 -11.12 17.60
CA GLN A 175 0.20 -11.94 18.49
C GLN A 175 0.91 -13.25 18.80
N LYS A 176 0.82 -13.68 20.07
CA LYS A 176 1.30 -14.99 20.47
C LYS A 176 0.39 -16.02 19.82
N TYR A 177 0.97 -16.90 18.99
CA TYR A 177 0.23 -18.03 18.44
C TYR A 177 -0.21 -18.93 19.59
N VAL A 178 -1.53 -19.07 19.79
CA VAL A 178 -2.10 -19.90 20.84
C VAL A 178 -2.15 -21.34 20.33
N ILE A 179 -1.33 -22.20 20.94
CA ILE A 179 -1.47 -23.66 21.09
C ILE A 179 -1.56 -24.48 19.79
N MET A 180 -0.46 -25.17 19.45
CA MET A 180 -0.57 -26.53 18.89
C MET A 180 -0.05 -27.52 19.93
N ARG A 181 -0.94 -28.41 20.41
CA ARG A 181 -0.66 -29.55 21.32
C ARG A 181 -0.37 -29.25 22.80
N GLY A 182 -1.10 -28.32 23.43
CA GLY A 182 -1.21 -28.26 24.90
C GLY A 182 0.04 -27.85 25.72
N ILE A 183 1.20 -27.58 25.09
CA ILE A 183 2.41 -27.15 25.81
C ILE A 183 2.61 -25.65 25.65
N LEU A 184 2.55 -24.92 26.77
CA LEU A 184 2.66 -23.47 26.83
C LEU A 184 4.14 -23.06 26.98
N PHE A 185 4.82 -22.76 25.88
CA PHE A 185 6.18 -22.20 25.96
C PHE A 185 6.15 -20.70 26.33
N ARG A 186 7.12 -20.27 27.14
CA ARG A 186 7.36 -18.84 27.43
C ARG A 186 7.77 -18.14 26.11
N PRO A 187 7.11 -17.03 25.72
CA PRO A 187 7.54 -16.24 24.57
C PRO A 187 9.01 -15.84 24.67
N GLY A 188 9.79 -16.11 23.63
CA GLY A 188 11.23 -15.84 23.54
C GLY A 188 12.16 -16.94 24.07
N SER A 189 11.63 -18.01 24.69
CA SER A 189 12.47 -19.06 25.30
C SER A 189 13.28 -19.85 24.25
N ARG A 190 14.36 -20.50 24.70
CA ARG A 190 15.24 -21.30 23.84
C ARG A 190 14.48 -22.48 23.25
N GLU A 191 13.60 -23.08 24.04
CA GLU A 191 12.71 -24.20 23.69
C GLU A 191 11.66 -23.75 22.68
N GLN A 192 11.07 -22.56 22.86
CA GLN A 192 10.14 -22.00 21.87
C GLN A 192 10.85 -21.73 20.54
N LYS A 193 12.08 -21.19 20.56
CA LYS A 193 12.87 -20.93 19.35
C LYS A 193 13.32 -22.23 18.68
N ALA A 194 13.73 -23.24 19.45
CA ALA A 194 14.12 -24.55 18.95
C ALA A 194 12.93 -25.29 18.35
N ASN A 195 11.79 -25.30 19.04
CA ASN A 195 10.54 -25.89 18.58
C ASN A 195 10.01 -25.13 17.34
N ALA A 196 10.01 -23.79 17.33
CA ALA A 196 9.65 -23.00 16.14
C ALA A 196 10.59 -23.26 14.94
N ARG A 197 11.86 -23.63 15.18
CA ARG A 197 12.80 -24.06 14.12
C ARG A 197 12.51 -25.50 13.67
N GLN A 198 12.22 -26.41 14.60
CA GLN A 198 11.92 -27.83 14.33
C GLN A 198 10.56 -28.03 13.66
N ASN A 199 9.52 -27.38 14.18
CA ASN A 199 8.15 -27.38 13.65
C ASN A 199 7.89 -26.23 12.67
N ARG A 200 8.94 -25.49 12.32
CA ARG A 200 8.99 -24.45 11.27
C ARG A 200 7.89 -23.37 11.36
N SER A 201 7.31 -23.23 12.55
CA SER A 201 6.28 -22.29 12.94
C SER A 201 6.95 -21.10 13.63
N TYR A 202 7.69 -20.29 12.87
CA TYR A 202 8.04 -18.97 13.40
C TYR A 202 6.74 -18.23 13.67
N ASN A 203 6.43 -18.00 14.95
CA ASN A 203 5.30 -17.19 15.43
C ASN A 203 5.32 -15.81 14.75
N ASN A 204 4.62 -15.71 13.63
CA ASN A 204 4.52 -14.55 12.76
C ASN A 204 3.03 -14.25 12.52
N HIS A 205 2.22 -14.45 13.56
CA HIS A 205 0.86 -13.97 13.54
C HIS A 205 0.89 -12.47 13.76
N TRP A 206 0.48 -11.73 12.72
CA TRP A 206 0.31 -10.29 12.78
C TRP A 206 -1.17 -9.98 12.81
N GLN A 207 -1.56 -9.13 13.74
CA GLN A 207 -2.88 -8.54 13.80
C GLN A 207 -2.76 -7.07 13.44
N VAL A 208 -3.62 -6.60 12.55
CA VAL A 208 -3.70 -5.17 12.20
C VAL A 208 -5.16 -4.75 12.18
N ALA A 209 -5.47 -3.66 12.88
CA ALA A 209 -6.81 -3.11 12.92
C ALA A 209 -6.89 -1.87 12.03
N CYS A 210 -7.94 -1.79 11.21
CA CYS A 210 -8.22 -0.64 10.37
C CYS A 210 -9.74 -0.45 10.26
N ASN A 211 -10.21 0.74 10.63
CA ASN A 211 -11.60 1.18 10.49
C ASN A 211 -12.64 0.15 10.97
N GLY A 212 -12.47 -0.40 12.18
CA GLY A 212 -13.42 -1.35 12.77
C GLY A 212 -13.28 -2.80 12.29
N VAL A 213 -12.30 -3.10 11.43
CA VAL A 213 -11.98 -4.46 10.98
C VAL A 213 -10.61 -4.88 11.49
N ILE A 214 -10.50 -6.12 11.94
CA ILE A 214 -9.25 -6.72 12.39
C ILE A 214 -8.79 -7.75 11.37
N LEU A 215 -7.58 -7.57 10.83
CA LEU A 215 -6.95 -8.53 9.93
C LEU A 215 -5.98 -9.41 10.69
N HIS A 216 -6.13 -10.72 10.52
CA HIS A 216 -5.24 -11.75 11.05
C HIS A 216 -4.38 -12.33 9.93
N ILE A 217 -3.09 -12.03 9.94
CA ILE A 217 -2.14 -12.52 8.94
C ILE A 217 -1.31 -13.64 9.58
N THR A 218 -1.48 -14.87 9.10
CA THR A 218 -0.84 -16.05 9.69
C THR A 218 -0.18 -16.93 8.64
N PRO A 219 0.88 -17.69 8.99
CA PRO A 219 1.45 -18.67 8.08
C PRO A 219 0.47 -19.84 7.84
N SER A 220 0.64 -20.55 6.72
CA SER A 220 -0.13 -21.74 6.37
C SER A 220 0.77 -22.85 5.79
N ASN A 221 0.55 -24.09 6.23
CA ASN A 221 1.21 -25.29 5.68
C ASN A 221 0.59 -25.73 4.34
N ASN A 222 -0.69 -25.41 4.14
CA ASN A 222 -1.49 -25.76 2.97
C ASN A 222 -1.55 -24.64 1.93
N TYR A 223 -0.67 -23.63 1.97
CA TYR A 223 -0.75 -22.45 1.10
C TYR A 223 -0.86 -22.80 -0.39
N LYS A 224 -0.11 -23.80 -0.86
CA LYS A 224 -0.18 -24.26 -2.25
C LYS A 224 -1.55 -24.85 -2.61
N GLU A 225 -2.13 -25.64 -1.70
CA GLU A 225 -3.47 -26.22 -1.86
C GLU A 225 -4.53 -25.11 -1.87
N LEU A 226 -4.46 -24.18 -0.92
CA LEU A 226 -5.36 -23.02 -0.86
C LEU A 226 -5.33 -22.20 -2.14
N LYS A 227 -4.14 -21.99 -2.71
CA LYS A 227 -3.96 -21.16 -3.90
C LYS A 227 -4.69 -21.70 -5.13
N LEU A 228 -4.85 -23.02 -5.25
CA LEU A 228 -5.49 -23.66 -6.40
C LEU A 228 -6.99 -23.41 -6.46
N SER A 229 -7.62 -23.10 -5.33
CA SER A 229 -9.08 -23.01 -5.20
C SER A 229 -9.52 -21.61 -4.74
N THR A 230 -8.89 -20.59 -5.34
CA THR A 230 -9.15 -19.17 -5.07
C THR A 230 -9.84 -18.44 -6.21
N ASP A 231 -10.69 -17.48 -5.85
CA ASP A 231 -11.18 -16.42 -6.72
C ASP A 231 -10.47 -15.08 -6.39
N SER A 232 -10.97 -13.97 -6.96
CA SER A 232 -10.48 -12.62 -6.64
C SER A 232 -11.56 -11.81 -5.93
N LYS A 233 -11.22 -11.26 -4.77
CA LYS A 233 -12.06 -10.32 -4.01
C LYS A 233 -11.26 -9.11 -3.58
N GLU A 234 -11.97 -8.05 -3.23
CA GLU A 234 -11.37 -6.81 -2.73
C GLU A 234 -11.29 -6.79 -1.21
N LEU A 235 -10.19 -6.27 -0.70
CA LEU A 235 -9.97 -5.94 0.70
C LEU A 235 -9.27 -4.58 0.76
N ALA A 236 -9.91 -3.60 1.41
CA ALA A 236 -9.55 -2.19 1.31
C ALA A 236 -9.38 -1.71 -0.16
N GLY A 237 -10.24 -2.17 -1.07
CA GLY A 237 -10.20 -1.82 -2.50
C GLY A 237 -8.96 -2.35 -3.24
N ILE A 238 -8.22 -3.29 -2.66
CA ILE A 238 -7.13 -4.02 -3.32
C ILE A 238 -7.61 -5.43 -3.63
N LYS A 239 -7.39 -5.89 -4.87
CA LYS A 239 -7.72 -7.27 -5.28
C LYS A 239 -6.71 -8.27 -4.72
N LEU A 240 -7.21 -9.26 -3.99
CA LEU A 240 -6.46 -10.40 -3.45
C LEU A 240 -7.08 -11.73 -3.86
N GLN A 241 -6.28 -12.79 -3.78
CA GLN A 241 -6.77 -14.17 -3.90
C GLN A 241 -7.60 -14.51 -2.66
N THR A 242 -8.79 -15.08 -2.84
CA THR A 242 -9.71 -15.44 -1.76
C THR A 242 -10.23 -16.85 -1.96
N LEU A 243 -10.32 -17.65 -0.90
CA LEU A 243 -10.88 -19.01 -1.01
C LEU A 243 -12.32 -18.95 -1.52
N THR A 244 -12.62 -19.77 -2.52
CA THR A 244 -14.00 -19.95 -2.98
C THR A 244 -14.89 -20.55 -1.88
N LYS A 245 -16.21 -20.38 -1.98
CA LYS A 245 -17.16 -20.94 -1.01
C LYS A 245 -17.05 -22.47 -0.89
N VAL A 246 -16.84 -23.15 -2.02
CA VAL A 246 -16.65 -24.61 -2.07
C VAL A 246 -15.35 -24.99 -1.36
N ALA A 247 -14.24 -24.33 -1.72
CA ALA A 247 -12.94 -24.59 -1.11
C ALA A 247 -12.93 -24.33 0.40
N LEU A 248 -13.62 -23.28 0.86
CA LEU A 248 -13.77 -23.02 2.28
C LEU A 248 -14.51 -24.16 2.99
N SER A 249 -15.55 -24.71 2.39
CA SER A 249 -16.27 -25.87 2.95
C SER A 249 -15.36 -27.09 3.05
N GLU A 250 -14.61 -27.41 1.99
CA GLU A 250 -13.66 -28.52 1.96
C GLU A 250 -12.56 -28.36 3.02
N MET A 251 -11.97 -27.17 3.10
CA MET A 251 -10.93 -26.84 4.08
C MET A 251 -11.46 -26.87 5.51
N SER A 252 -12.71 -26.45 5.72
CA SER A 252 -13.36 -26.52 7.03
C SER A 252 -13.61 -27.96 7.47
N SER A 253 -13.96 -28.86 6.54
CA SER A 253 -14.07 -30.30 6.84
C SER A 253 -12.71 -30.93 7.12
N LYS A 254 -11.67 -30.56 6.37
CA LYS A 254 -10.33 -31.13 6.50
C LYS A 254 -9.57 -30.60 7.73
N TYR A 255 -9.78 -29.34 8.09
CA TYR A 255 -9.07 -28.63 9.16
C TYR A 255 -10.04 -27.87 10.10
N PRO A 256 -10.96 -28.56 10.79
CA PRO A 256 -12.07 -27.92 11.51
C PRO A 256 -11.65 -26.91 12.58
N TYR A 257 -10.53 -27.14 13.26
CA TYR A 257 -10.02 -26.21 14.26
C TYR A 257 -9.48 -24.90 13.66
N GLU A 258 -8.90 -24.95 12.46
CA GLU A 258 -8.29 -23.78 11.82
C GLU A 258 -9.34 -22.87 11.18
N TYR A 259 -10.45 -23.45 10.72
CA TYR A 259 -11.54 -22.75 10.03
C TYR A 259 -12.80 -22.55 10.88
N SER A 260 -12.74 -22.87 12.18
CA SER A 260 -13.87 -22.73 13.09
C SER A 260 -14.39 -21.29 13.12
N GLY A 261 -15.69 -21.12 12.82
CA GLY A 261 -16.36 -19.82 12.79
C GLY A 261 -15.96 -18.91 11.62
N ILE A 262 -15.19 -19.41 10.64
CA ILE A 262 -14.83 -18.68 9.43
C ILE A 262 -15.92 -18.88 8.39
N SER A 263 -16.42 -17.76 7.87
CA SER A 263 -17.40 -17.68 6.78
C SER A 263 -16.77 -17.08 5.53
N TYR A 264 -17.38 -17.32 4.38
CA TYR A 264 -16.91 -16.80 3.10
C TYR A 264 -16.94 -15.26 3.08
N LEU A 265 -15.94 -14.66 2.42
CA LEU A 265 -15.85 -13.21 2.25
C LEU A 265 -16.68 -12.79 1.02
N GLU A 266 -17.91 -12.33 1.26
CA GLU A 266 -18.81 -11.91 0.18
C GLU A 266 -18.43 -10.53 -0.39
N THR A 267 -18.24 -9.55 0.49
CA THR A 267 -17.95 -8.14 0.18
C THR A 267 -16.77 -7.62 0.99
N ASP A 268 -16.12 -6.56 0.52
CA ASP A 268 -15.05 -5.87 1.26
C ASP A 268 -15.61 -5.27 2.56
N PRO A 269 -15.15 -5.71 3.75
CA PRO A 269 -15.71 -5.27 5.01
C PRO A 269 -15.05 -3.99 5.54
N ILE A 270 -13.98 -3.51 4.91
CA ILE A 270 -13.21 -2.36 5.39
C ILE A 270 -13.87 -1.07 4.88
N PRO A 271 -14.45 -0.23 5.76
CA PRO A 271 -14.99 1.05 5.34
C PRO A 271 -13.83 1.95 4.94
N LEU A 272 -13.85 2.46 3.71
CA LEU A 272 -12.83 3.37 3.19
C LEU A 272 -13.38 4.79 3.18
N LEU A 273 -12.66 5.71 3.81
CA LEU A 273 -13.01 7.13 3.83
C LEU A 273 -12.35 7.87 2.66
N TRP A 274 -11.11 7.50 2.29
CA TRP A 274 -10.32 8.15 1.24
C TRP A 274 -10.29 7.33 -0.04
N VAL A 275 -11.46 6.78 -0.42
CA VAL A 275 -11.66 6.39 -1.80
C VAL A 275 -11.74 7.68 -2.58
N ILE A 276 -10.78 7.94 -3.47
CA ILE A 276 -11.00 8.87 -4.58
C ILE A 276 -12.17 8.28 -5.36
N LYS A 277 -13.40 8.62 -4.97
CA LYS A 277 -14.55 8.48 -5.84
C LYS A 277 -14.16 9.33 -7.03
N ASN A 278 -13.95 8.70 -8.17
CA ASN A 278 -14.01 9.43 -9.42
C ASN A 278 -15.39 10.13 -9.36
N CYS A 279 -15.41 11.44 -9.16
CA CYS A 279 -16.61 12.22 -9.33
C CYS A 279 -16.97 12.08 -10.81
N ALA A 280 -17.84 11.12 -11.11
CA ALA A 280 -18.66 11.16 -12.29
C ALA A 280 -19.73 12.22 -12.02
N ARG A 281 -19.44 13.47 -12.43
CA ARG A 281 -20.41 14.47 -12.86
C ARG A 281 -19.74 15.34 -13.90
#